data_AF-D0KNV7-F1
#
_entry.id   AF-D0KNV7-F1
#
_cell.length_a   1.000
_cell.length_b   1.000
_cell.length_c   1.000
_cell.angle_alpha   90.00
_cell.angle_beta   90.00
_cell.angle_gamma   90.00
#
_symmetry.space_group_name_H-M   'P 1'
#
loop_
_entity.id
_entity.type
_entity.pdbx_description
1 polymer ?
#
loop_
_entity_poly.entity_id
_entity_poly.type
_entity_poly.pdbx_seq_one_letter_code
_entity_poly.pdbx_strand_id
1 'polypeptide(L)'
;MRIALTYDKSQELKPLDQAEIIGIIDEEKREVEQYENPGIGSKEATMSVILDLNADAIVVGPKFLCPGSYMMSYGRLRYIPTKYGNLKDVLEHLEEIKKNMKEELEEEMYAEEMEEF
;
A
#
# COMPACT_ATOMS: atom_id res chain seq x y z
N MET A 1 3.69 -14.50 -5.35
CA MET A 1 3.68 -13.01 -5.33
C MET A 1 3.10 -12.56 -4.01
N ARG A 2 3.74 -11.57 -3.37
CA ARG A 2 3.36 -11.00 -2.07
C ARG A 2 2.89 -9.56 -2.27
N ILE A 3 1.63 -9.29 -1.98
CA ILE A 3 1.02 -7.99 -2.22
C ILE A 3 0.70 -7.32 -0.88
N ALA A 4 1.36 -6.20 -0.61
CA ALA A 4 1.10 -5.40 0.56
C ALA A 4 -0.16 -4.54 0.40
N LEU A 5 -0.87 -4.35 1.49
CA LEU A 5 -1.88 -3.32 1.65
C LEU A 5 -1.94 -2.85 3.10
N THR A 6 -2.45 -1.65 3.31
CA THR A 6 -2.48 -1.02 4.63
C THR A 6 -3.90 -0.62 4.99
N TYR A 7 -4.33 -0.98 6.20
CA TYR A 7 -5.71 -0.75 6.67
C TYR A 7 -5.78 -0.57 8.19
N ASP A 8 -6.93 -0.11 8.68
CA ASP A 8 -7.22 0.02 10.11
C ASP A 8 -7.85 -1.25 10.72
N LYS A 9 -8.13 -1.27 12.03
CA LYS A 9 -8.79 -2.43 12.66
C LYS A 9 -10.19 -2.74 12.12
N SER A 10 -10.83 -1.80 11.43
CA SER A 10 -12.11 -1.99 10.74
C SER A 10 -11.94 -2.54 9.33
N GLN A 11 -10.70 -2.82 8.89
CA GLN A 11 -10.33 -3.30 7.57
C GLN A 11 -10.60 -2.30 6.44
N GLU A 12 -10.73 -1.01 6.78
CA GLU A 12 -10.76 0.07 5.79
C GLU A 12 -9.32 0.40 5.40
N LEU A 13 -9.03 0.46 4.10
CA LEU A 13 -7.73 0.85 3.59
C LEU A 13 -7.39 2.27 4.06
N LYS A 14 -6.14 2.44 4.47
CA LYS A 14 -5.61 3.72 4.97
C LYS A 14 -4.28 4.06 4.32
N PRO A 15 -3.98 5.37 4.21
CA PRO A 15 -2.62 5.85 3.99
C PRO A 15 -1.62 5.23 4.98
N LEU A 16 -0.36 5.14 4.55
CA LEU A 16 0.68 4.40 5.29
C LEU A 16 0.90 4.92 6.73
N ASP A 17 0.71 6.22 6.96
CA ASP A 17 0.82 6.88 8.26
C ASP A 17 -0.41 6.69 9.15
N GLN A 18 -1.53 6.23 8.61
CA GLN A 18 -2.80 6.07 9.33
C GLN A 18 -3.19 4.60 9.55
N ALA A 19 -2.47 3.68 8.91
CA ALA A 19 -2.77 2.26 8.98
C ALA A 19 -2.24 1.61 10.26
N GLU A 20 -3.12 0.91 10.97
CA GLU A 20 -2.76 0.11 12.15
C GLU A 20 -2.19 -1.25 11.76
N ILE A 21 -2.55 -1.76 10.57
CA ILE A 21 -2.23 -3.11 10.12
C ILE A 21 -1.60 -3.04 8.71
N ILE A 22 -0.51 -3.79 8.54
CA ILE A 22 0.05 -4.14 7.23
C ILE A 22 -0.40 -5.56 6.91
N GLY A 23 -1.22 -5.71 5.86
CA GLY A 23 -1.60 -7.00 5.32
C GLY A 23 -0.68 -7.41 4.17
N ILE A 24 -0.30 -8.68 4.11
CA ILE A 24 0.39 -9.29 2.97
C ILE A 24 -0.50 -10.39 2.40
N ILE A 25 -1.01 -10.17 1.19
CA ILE A 25 -1.68 -11.23 0.42
C ILE A 25 -0.57 -12.10 -0.17
N ASP A 26 -0.45 -13.33 0.31
CA ASP A 26 0.44 -14.35 -0.25
C ASP A 26 -0.34 -15.21 -1.24
N GLU A 27 -0.12 -14.97 -2.53
CA GLU A 27 -0.85 -15.66 -3.60
C GLU A 27 -0.49 -17.15 -3.71
N GLU A 28 0.70 -17.54 -3.26
CA GLU A 28 1.14 -18.94 -3.34
C GLU A 28 0.44 -19.77 -2.26
N LYS A 29 0.35 -19.20 -1.06
CA LYS A 29 -0.31 -19.83 0.10
C LYS A 29 -1.83 -19.59 0.13
N ARG A 30 -2.32 -18.61 -0.64
CA ARG A 30 -3.72 -18.16 -0.65
C ARG A 30 -4.21 -17.69 0.72
N GLU A 31 -3.37 -16.96 1.43
CA GLU A 31 -3.67 -16.41 2.75
C GLU A 31 -3.34 -14.92 2.82
N VAL A 32 -3.94 -14.24 3.80
CA VAL A 32 -3.58 -12.86 4.16
C VAL A 32 -2.86 -12.90 5.51
N GLU A 33 -1.55 -12.68 5.47
CA GLU A 33 -0.73 -12.47 6.65
C GLU A 33 -1.00 -11.06 7.19
N GLN A 34 -1.12 -10.89 8.51
CA GLN A 34 -1.43 -9.60 9.13
C GLN A 34 -0.38 -9.25 10.18
N TYR A 35 0.15 -8.05 10.09
CA TYR A 35 1.19 -7.53 10.97
C TYR A 35 0.72 -6.21 11.58
N GLU A 36 0.94 -6.01 12.88
CA GLU A 36 0.84 -4.67 13.47
C GLU A 36 1.84 -3.74 12.77
N ASN A 37 1.44 -2.48 12.55
CA ASN A 37 2.29 -1.49 11.90
C ASN A 37 3.11 -0.68 12.94
N PRO A 38 4.40 -0.99 13.17
CA PRO A 38 5.23 -0.18 14.07
C PRO A 38 5.58 1.20 13.47
N GLY A 39 5.36 1.40 12.17
CA GLY A 39 5.62 2.65 11.46
C GLY A 39 4.45 3.63 11.43
N ILE A 40 3.31 3.29 12.04
CA ILE A 40 2.13 4.17 12.09
C ILE A 40 2.51 5.59 12.56
N GLY A 41 1.99 6.60 11.86
CA GLY A 41 2.37 8.00 12.01
C GLY A 41 3.46 8.48 11.04
N SER A 42 4.11 7.59 10.28
CA SER A 42 5.05 7.97 9.22
C SER A 42 4.93 7.04 8.00
N LYS A 43 4.70 7.64 6.83
CA LYS A 43 4.59 6.88 5.57
C LYS A 43 5.91 6.19 5.20
N GLU A 44 7.04 6.86 5.42
CA GLU A 44 8.38 6.32 5.22
C GLU A 44 8.69 5.17 6.17
N ALA A 45 8.36 5.30 7.46
CA ALA A 45 8.58 4.24 8.44
C ALA A 45 7.74 2.99 8.12
N THR A 46 6.45 3.16 7.83
CA THR A 46 5.58 2.07 7.38
C THR A 46 6.09 1.43 6.09
N MET A 47 6.54 2.22 5.11
CA MET A 47 7.11 1.69 3.87
C MET A 47 8.37 0.86 4.13
N SER A 48 9.24 1.28 5.06
CA SER A 48 10.40 0.48 5.45
C SER A 48 9.99 -0.91 5.93
N VAL A 49 8.95 -1.00 6.77
CA VAL A 49 8.42 -2.28 7.27
C VAL A 49 7.88 -3.13 6.11
N ILE A 50 7.15 -2.53 5.18
CA ILE A 50 6.61 -3.24 3.99
C ILE A 50 7.74 -3.83 3.15
N LEU A 51 8.83 -3.09 2.95
CA LEU A 51 10.00 -3.57 2.22
C LEU A 51 10.69 -4.72 2.96
N ASP A 52 10.80 -4.65 4.29
CA ASP A 52 11.39 -5.72 5.11
C ASP A 52 10.55 -7.01 5.11
N LEU A 53 9.23 -6.89 4.89
CA LEU A 53 8.31 -8.03 4.71
C LEU A 53 8.41 -8.68 3.31
N ASN A 54 9.32 -8.20 2.46
CA ASN A 54 9.57 -8.69 1.10
C ASN A 54 8.29 -8.71 0.24
N ALA A 55 7.53 -7.63 0.27
CA ALA A 55 6.44 -7.44 -0.67
C ALA A 55 6.98 -7.24 -2.10
N ASP A 56 6.27 -7.76 -3.10
CA ASP A 56 6.56 -7.55 -4.53
C ASP A 56 5.78 -6.37 -5.11
N ALA A 57 4.64 -6.06 -4.50
CA ALA A 57 3.76 -4.97 -4.90
C ALA A 57 2.98 -4.42 -3.71
N ILE A 58 2.39 -3.24 -3.90
CA ILE A 58 1.54 -2.58 -2.92
C ILE A 58 0.25 -2.06 -3.55
N VAL A 59 -0.89 -2.32 -2.91
CA VAL A 59 -2.18 -1.71 -3.24
C VAL A 59 -2.23 -0.30 -2.67
N VAL A 60 -2.51 0.68 -3.53
CA VAL A 60 -2.46 2.10 -3.16
C VAL A 60 -3.66 2.87 -3.70
N GLY A 61 -4.25 3.70 -2.85
CA GLY A 61 -5.17 4.77 -3.26
C GLY A 61 -4.45 6.12 -3.39
N PRO A 62 -5.14 7.17 -3.87
CA PRO A 62 -4.60 8.53 -3.87
C PRO A 62 -4.16 8.96 -2.47
N LYS A 63 -3.00 9.62 -2.36
CA LYS A 63 -2.41 10.14 -1.11
C LYS A 63 -2.00 9.08 -0.08
N PHE A 64 -2.01 7.79 -0.44
CA PHE A 64 -1.55 6.72 0.46
C PHE A 64 -0.06 6.82 0.73
N LEU A 65 0.68 7.23 -0.29
CA LEU A 65 2.11 7.51 -0.27
C LEU A 65 2.36 9.02 -0.06
N CYS A 66 3.63 9.34 0.14
CA CYS A 66 4.23 10.68 0.01
C CYS A 66 5.42 10.55 -0.96
N PRO A 67 6.06 11.66 -1.39
CA PRO A 67 7.22 11.57 -2.27
C PRO A 67 8.36 10.73 -1.66
N GLY A 68 8.59 10.83 -0.35
CA GLY A 68 9.61 10.05 0.35
C GLY A 68 9.37 8.54 0.28
N SER A 69 8.18 8.08 0.69
CA SER A 69 7.82 6.65 0.65
C SER A 69 7.73 6.09 -0.77
N TYR A 70 7.31 6.90 -1.75
CA TYR A 70 7.38 6.51 -3.16
C TYR A 70 8.83 6.29 -3.60
N MET A 71 9.73 7.23 -3.36
CA MET A 71 11.15 7.10 -3.72
C MET A 71 11.86 5.92 -3.03
N MET A 72 11.47 5.58 -1.80
CA MET A 72 12.00 4.40 -1.09
C MET A 72 11.61 3.07 -1.75
N SER A 73 10.41 3.03 -2.33
CA SER A 73 9.83 1.82 -2.92
C SER A 73 10.02 1.71 -4.43
N TYR A 74 10.35 2.82 -5.09
CA TYR A 74 10.55 2.88 -6.54
C TYR A 74 11.58 1.86 -7.02
N GLY A 75 11.20 1.06 -8.03
CA GLY A 75 12.01 -0.04 -8.56
C GLY A 75 12.16 -1.26 -7.64
N ARG A 76 11.57 -1.23 -6.43
CA ARG A 76 11.52 -2.35 -5.49
C ARG A 76 10.12 -2.95 -5.36
N LEU A 77 9.10 -2.10 -5.43
CA LEU A 77 7.70 -2.51 -5.43
C LEU A 77 7.03 -2.10 -6.74
N ARG A 78 6.09 -2.92 -7.18
CA ARG A 78 5.08 -2.52 -8.17
C ARG A 78 3.87 -1.93 -7.47
N TYR A 79 3.18 -1.01 -8.12
CA TYR A 79 2.02 -0.33 -7.55
C TYR A 79 0.75 -0.84 -8.19
N ILE A 80 -0.27 -1.09 -7.37
CA ILE A 80 -1.60 -1.51 -7.81
C ILE A 80 -2.59 -0.42 -7.37
N PRO A 81 -2.87 0.57 -8.25
CA PRO A 81 -3.88 1.57 -7.96
C PRO A 81 -5.25 0.94 -7.74
N THR A 82 -5.95 1.37 -6.69
CA THR A 82 -7.28 0.87 -6.37
C THR A 82 -8.27 2.02 -6.15
N LYS A 83 -9.53 1.74 -6.48
CA LYS A 83 -10.69 2.56 -6.14
C LYS A 83 -11.43 2.04 -4.89
N TYR A 84 -11.04 0.86 -4.41
CA TYR A 84 -11.71 0.18 -3.30
C TYR A 84 -11.22 0.69 -1.95
N GLY A 85 -12.16 0.80 -1.00
CA GLY A 85 -11.91 1.40 0.31
C GLY A 85 -11.65 0.40 1.43
N ASN A 86 -11.87 -0.90 1.24
CA ASN A 86 -11.72 -1.91 2.28
C ASN A 86 -11.04 -3.20 1.76
N LEU A 87 -10.47 -3.98 2.69
CA LEU A 87 -9.76 -5.23 2.39
C LEU A 87 -10.63 -6.23 1.63
N LYS A 88 -11.90 -6.36 2.03
CA LYS A 88 -12.82 -7.34 1.44
C LYS A 88 -13.00 -7.08 -0.07
N ASP A 89 -13.28 -5.84 -0.46
CA ASP A 89 -13.47 -5.48 -1.86
C ASP A 89 -12.17 -5.68 -2.67
N VAL A 90 -11.01 -5.37 -2.08
CA VAL A 90 -9.71 -5.64 -2.70
C VAL A 90 -9.50 -7.12 -2.96
N LEU A 91 -9.88 -8.00 -2.02
CA LEU A 91 -9.77 -9.45 -2.20
C LEU A 91 -10.76 -9.99 -3.24
N GLU A 92 -12.01 -9.52 -3.24
CA GLU A 92 -13.03 -9.92 -4.21
C GLU A 92 -12.66 -9.50 -5.64
N HIS A 93 -11.94 -8.38 -5.79
CA HIS A 93 -11.54 -7.82 -7.08
C HIS A 93 -10.03 -7.91 -7.38
N LEU A 94 -9.29 -8.77 -6.67
CA LEU A 94 -7.83 -8.82 -6.74
C LEU A 94 -7.32 -9.04 -8.18
N GLU A 95 -7.91 -10.00 -8.88
CA GLU A 95 -7.54 -10.34 -10.26
C GLU A 95 -7.89 -9.23 -11.27
N GLU A 96 -8.85 -8.37 -10.95
CA GLU A 96 -9.18 -7.18 -11.76
C GLU A 96 -8.11 -6.10 -11.56
N ILE A 97 -7.84 -5.73 -10.31
CA ILE A 97 -6.93 -4.61 -10.00
C ILE A 97 -5.47 -4.93 -10.33
N LYS A 98 -5.05 -6.19 -10.22
CA LYS A 98 -3.68 -6.62 -10.60
C LYS A 98 -3.35 -6.35 -12.06
N LYS A 99 -4.35 -6.26 -12.95
CA LYS A 99 -4.13 -5.89 -14.36
C LYS A 99 -3.70 -4.44 -14.53
N ASN A 100 -3.97 -3.60 -13.54
CA ASN A 100 -3.57 -2.18 -13.51
C ASN A 100 -2.23 -1.97 -12.80
N MET A 101 -1.49 -3.04 -12.52
CA MET A 101 -0.18 -2.96 -11.90
C MET A 101 0.79 -2.14 -12.76
N LYS A 102 1.51 -1.21 -12.14
CA LYS A 102 2.46 -0.31 -12.80
C LYS A 102 3.79 -0.28 -12.02
N GLU A 103 4.87 -0.03 -12.74
CA GLU A 103 6.21 0.21 -12.15
C GLU A 103 6.32 1.64 -11.59
N GLU A 104 5.55 2.57 -12.14
CA GLU A 104 5.60 3.99 -11.80
C GLU A 104 4.19 4.53 -11.52
N LEU A 105 4.11 5.50 -10.61
CA LEU A 105 2.88 6.20 -10.29
C LEU A 105 2.92 7.61 -10.86
N GLU A 106 1.74 8.12 -11.21
CA GLU A 106 1.55 9.52 -11.56
C GLU A 106 1.75 10.38 -10.31
N GLU A 107 2.33 11.57 -10.47
CA GLU A 107 2.72 12.45 -9.35
C GLU A 107 1.56 12.75 -8.40
N GLU A 108 0.35 12.92 -8.92
CA GLU A 108 -0.88 13.15 -8.14
C GLU A 108 -1.21 12.05 -7.11
N MET A 109 -0.67 10.84 -7.29
CA MET A 109 -0.92 9.71 -6.38
C MET A 109 -0.15 9.83 -5.07
N TYR A 110 1.00 10.51 -5.08
CA TYR A 110 1.91 10.60 -3.94
C TYR A 110 2.34 12.02 -3.60
N ALA A 111 2.04 13.01 -4.45
CA ALA A 111 2.31 14.41 -4.16
C ALA A 111 1.49 14.87 -2.94
N GLU A 112 2.15 15.65 -2.10
CA GLU A 112 1.49 16.35 -1.00
C GLU A 112 1.11 17.73 -1.50
N GLU A 113 -0.10 18.19 -1.16
CA GLU A 113 -0.51 19.55 -1.49
C GLU A 113 0.47 20.51 -0.84
N MET A 114 1.21 21.29 -1.64
CA MET A 114 1.90 22.46 -1.11
C MET A 114 0.82 23.41 -0.62
N GLU A 115 0.61 23.47 0.70
CA GLU A 115 -0.10 24.61 1.28
C GLU A 115 0.71 25.86 0.91
N GLU A 116 0.18 26.65 -0.03
CA GLU A 116 0.68 28.01 -0.26
C GLU A 116 0.46 28.79 1.04
N PHE A 117 1.55 29.04 1.78
CA PHE A 117 1.58 29.88 2.97
C PHE A 117 1.36 31.37 2.64
#